data_AF-A4FFH2-F1
#
_entry.id   AF-A4FFH2-F1
#
_cell.length_a   1.000
_cell.length_b   1.000
_cell.length_c   1.000
_cell.angle_alpha   90.00
_cell.angle_beta   90.00
_cell.angle_gamma   90.00
#
_symmetry.space_group_name_H-M   'P 1'
#
loop_
_entity.id
_entity.type
_entity.pdbx_description
1 polymer ?
#
loop_
_entity_poly.entity_id
_entity_poly.type
_entity_poly.pdbx_seq_one_letter_code
_entity_poly.pdbx_strand_id
1 'polypeptide(L)' 'MGPSTLRELAEQMRLRWEELMVLSAGPDMYGSEILDGQLVELEMWMSRIGRMGEVERAA' A
#
# COMPACT_ATOMS: atom_id res chain seq x y z
N MET A 1 11.47 -18.18 6.36
CA MET A 1 11.26 -16.82 5.85
C MET A 1 10.75 -16.01 7.02
N GLY A 2 11.53 -15.05 7.52
CA GLY A 2 11.24 -14.39 8.79
C GLY A 2 10.25 -13.23 8.65
N PRO A 3 9.67 -12.75 9.76
CA PRO A 3 8.77 -11.59 9.81
C PRO A 3 9.37 -10.27 9.26
N SER A 4 10.66 -10.25 8.92
CA SER A 4 11.34 -9.12 8.27
C SER A 4 10.81 -8.85 6.85
N THR A 5 10.50 -9.88 6.06
CA THR A 5 10.10 -9.70 4.65
C THR A 5 8.71 -9.07 4.51
N LEU A 6 7.75 -9.43 5.36
CA LEU A 6 6.42 -8.82 5.33
C LEU A 6 6.45 -7.36 5.77
N ARG A 7 7.29 -7.03 6.76
CA ARG A 7 7.48 -5.65 7.21
C ARG A 7 8.16 -4.80 6.13
N GLU A 8 9.21 -5.32 5.50
CA GLU A 8 9.89 -4.65 4.38
C GLU A 8 8.94 -4.43 3.21
N LEU A 9 8.13 -5.43 2.86
CA LEU A 9 7.10 -5.31 1.83
C LEU A 9 6.06 -4.23 2.19
N ALA A 10 5.55 -4.24 3.42
CA ALA A 10 4.61 -3.22 3.88
C ALA A 10 5.18 -1.80 3.78
N GLU A 11 6.45 -1.63 4.14
CA GLU A 11 7.13 -0.34 4.06
C GLU A 11 7.33 0.11 2.60
N GLN A 12 7.70 -0.79 1.69
CA GLN A 12 7.77 -0.47 0.26
C GLN A 12 6.42 -0.07 -0.32
N MET A 13 5.34 -0.75 0.08
CA MET A 13 3.99 -0.38 -0.33
C MET A 13 3.57 0.97 0.24
N ARG A 14 3.89 1.27 1.50
CA ARG A 14 3.65 2.59 2.10
C ARG A 14 4.36 3.70 1.32
N LEU A 15 5.63 3.51 0.96
CA LEU A 15 6.38 4.48 0.16
C LEU A 15 5.75 4.69 -1.22
N ARG A 16 5.32 3.62 -1.90
CA ARG A 16 4.62 3.76 -3.19
C ARG A 16 3.28 4.46 -3.06
N TRP A 17 2.53 4.23 -1.99
CA TRP A 17 1.29 4.96 -1.72
C TRP A 17 1.54 6.47 -1.65
N GLU A 18 2.55 6.88 -0.89
CA GLU A 18 2.89 8.30 -0.72
C GLU A 18 3.24 8.97 -2.05
N GLU A 19 4.01 8.29 -2.90
CA GLU A 19 4.35 8.80 -4.22
C GLU A 19 3.14 8.91 -5.16
N LEU A 20 2.26 7.90 -5.17
CA LEU A 20 1.04 7.94 -5.99
C LEU A 20 0.07 9.01 -5.49
N MET A 21 -0.02 9.24 -4.18
CA MET A 21 -0.82 10.33 -3.61
C MET A 21 -0.31 11.70 -4.04
N VAL A 22 1.01 11.92 -4.04
CA VAL A 22 1.61 13.16 -4.54
C VAL A 22 1.30 13.35 -6.03
N LEU A 23 1.40 12.28 -6.83
CA LEU A 23 1.04 12.33 -8.25
C LEU A 23 -0.45 12.65 -8.45
N SER A 24 -1.35 12.07 -7.65
CA SER A 24 -2.81 12.25 -7.75
C SER A 24 -3.26 13.69 -7.46
N ALA A 25 -2.49 14.41 -6.64
CA ALA A 25 -2.71 15.82 -6.37
C ALA A 25 -2.27 16.74 -7.53
N GLY A 26 -1.53 16.20 -8.51
CA GLY A 26 -1.10 16.94 -9.70
C GLY A 26 -2.25 17.20 -10.67
N PRO A 27 -2.32 18.39 -11.29
CA PRO A 27 -3.41 18.76 -12.19
C PRO A 27 -3.51 17.84 -13.43
N ASP A 28 -2.40 17.26 -13.88
CA ASP A 28 -2.36 16.33 -15.03
C ASP A 28 -2.94 14.95 -14.72
N MET A 29 -2.99 14.58 -13.43
CA MET A 29 -3.43 13.27 -12.96
C MET A 29 -4.78 13.33 -12.23
N TYR A 30 -5.33 14.53 -12.05
CA TYR A 30 -6.61 14.74 -11.38
C TYR A 30 -7.74 14.02 -12.13
N GLY A 31 -8.41 13.09 -11.46
CA GLY A 31 -9.47 12.26 -12.05
C GLY A 31 -8.97 11.10 -12.92
N SER A 32 -7.70 10.70 -12.79
CA SER A 32 -7.17 9.52 -13.47
C SER A 32 -7.69 8.23 -12.82
N GLU A 33 -8.64 7.57 -13.49
CA GLU A 33 -9.19 6.28 -13.04
C GLU A 33 -8.11 5.19 -12.87
N ILE A 34 -7.03 5.25 -13.66
CA ILE A 34 -5.91 4.31 -13.55
C ILE A 34 -5.17 4.53 -12.23
N LEU A 35 -4.89 5.79 -11.89
CA LEU A 35 -4.18 6.13 -10.66
C LEU A 35 -5.03 5.81 -9.43
N ASP A 36 -6.33 6.13 -9.50
CA ASP A 36 -7.29 5.81 -8.46
C ASP A 36 -7.38 4.29 -8.23
N GLY A 37 -7.42 3.51 -9.33
CA GLY A 37 -7.41 2.04 -9.26
C GLY A 37 -6.13 1.50 -8.61
N GLN A 38 -4.97 2.05 -8.96
CA GLN A 38 -3.69 1.66 -8.36
C GLN A 38 -3.64 1.97 -6.87
N LEU A 39 -4.14 3.13 -6.44
CA LEU A 39 -4.25 3.47 -5.03
C LEU A 39 -5.15 2.45 -4.32
N VAL A 40 -6.38 2.23 -4.80
CA VAL A 40 -7.34 1.28 -4.19
C VAL A 40 -6.74 -0.12 -4.04
N GLU A 41 -6.05 -0.64 -5.06
CA GLU A 41 -5.37 -1.94 -4.97
C GLU A 41 -4.29 -1.95 -3.88
N LEU A 42 -3.49 -0.89 -3.80
CA LEU A 42 -2.42 -0.78 -2.81
C LEU A 42 -2.98 -0.74 -1.38
N GLU A 43 -4.07 0.00 -1.16
CA GLU A 43 -4.79 0.05 0.12
C GLU A 43 -5.32 -1.32 0.55
N MET A 44 -5.91 -2.07 -0.40
CA MET A 44 -6.39 -3.43 -0.15
C MET A 44 -5.26 -4.38 0.25
N TRP A 45 -4.11 -4.28 -0.43
CA TRP A 45 -2.94 -5.09 -0.10
C TRP A 45 -2.34 -4.75 1.26
N MET A 46 -2.16 -3.46 1.57
CA MET A 46 -1.67 -3.03 2.89
C MET A 46 -2.60 -3.50 4.01
N SER A 47 -3.92 -3.39 3.80
CA SER A 47 -4.93 -3.90 4.74
C SER A 47 -4.81 -5.41 4.97
N ARG A 48 -4.51 -6.19 3.91
CA ARG A 48 -4.31 -7.64 4.02
C ARG A 48 -3.04 -7.98 4.80
N ILE A 49 -1.94 -7.28 4.57
CA ILE A 49 -0.68 -7.48 5.29
C ILE A 49 -0.85 -7.13 6.78
N GLY A 50 -1.56 -6.03 7.09
CA GLY A 50 -1.87 -5.64 8.47
C GLY A 50 -2.59 -6.74 9.24
N ARG A 51 -3.63 -7.33 8.66
CA ARG A 51 -4.36 -8.47 9.26
C ARG A 51 -3.47 -9.71 9.44
N MET A 52 -2.58 -9.99 8.50
CA MET A 52 -1.64 -11.11 8.63
C MET A 52 -0.66 -10.89 9.79
N GLY A 53 -0.15 -9.68 9.96
CA GLY A 53 0.72 -9.33 11.10
C GLY A 53 0.01 -9.32 12.45
N GLU A 54 -1.31 -9.16 12.49
CA GLU A 54 -2.12 -9.39 13.70
C GLU A 54 -2.27 -10.87 14.03
N VAL A 55 -2.53 -11.71 13.02
CA VAL A 55 -2.61 -13.17 13.17
C VAL A 55 -1.28 -13.75 13.66
N GLU A 56 -0.15 -13.33 13.10
CA GLU A 56 1.18 -13.78 13.53
C GLU A 56 1.53 -13.39 14.97
N ARG A 57 1.01 -12.25 15.47
CA ARG A 57 1.23 -11.81 16.85
C ARG A 57 0.33 -12.52 17.87
N ALA A 58 -0.77 -13.12 17.41
CA ALA A 58 -1.73 -13.83 18.24
C ALA A 58 -1.48 -15.35 18.33
N ALA A 59 -0.57 -15.89 17.50
CA ALA A 59 -0.16 -17.29 17.44
C ALA A 59 1.12 -17.54 18.26
#